data_AF-A0A7W2PHU0-F1
#
_entry.id   AF-A0A7W2PHU0-F1
#
_cell.length_a   1.000
_cell.length_b   1.000
_cell.length_c   1.000
_cell.angle_alpha   90.00
_cell.angle_beta   90.00
_cell.angle_gamma   90.00
#
_symmetry.space_group_name_H-M   'P 1'
#
loop_
_entity.id
_entity.type
_entity.pdbx_description
1 polymer ?
#
loop_
_entity_poly.entity_id
_entity_poly.type
_entity_poly.pdbx_seq_one_letter_code
_entity_poly.pdbx_strand_id
1 'polypeptide(L)'
;MKYTLLTLLIIMSLTLLSCSEGVDSPRGFSLPKGNIDSGKKVFLKFNCSACHTLNNVNDIEIAEENVEKNPTIAITIGGNKTQIVTYAELVTSVINPSHKFSSPYLPAAKAADGQSNMKIFNDVMTVTELIDLVSFLQPNYQLVPYKHTKYQYYPH
;
A
#
# COMPACT_ATOMS: atom_id res chain seq x y z
N MET A 1 -13.91 42.19 22.31
CA MET A 1 -14.71 41.42 21.33
C MET A 1 -13.93 41.03 20.08
N LYS A 2 -13.21 41.94 19.41
CA LYS A 2 -12.41 41.60 18.21
C LYS A 2 -11.27 40.60 18.49
N TYR A 3 -10.53 40.81 19.58
CA TYR A 3 -9.40 39.95 19.94
C TYR A 3 -9.81 38.62 20.60
N THR A 4 -10.98 38.58 21.25
CA THR A 4 -11.50 37.37 21.91
C THR A 4 -11.92 36.30 20.90
N LEU A 5 -12.46 36.70 19.75
CA LEU A 5 -12.77 35.79 18.64
C LEU A 5 -11.49 35.24 17.99
N LEU A 6 -10.48 36.10 17.80
CA LEU A 6 -9.18 35.73 17.25
C LEU A 6 -8.46 34.72 18.16
N THR A 7 -8.43 34.95 19.47
CA THR A 7 -7.82 34.03 20.43
C THR A 7 -8.52 32.67 20.46
N LEU A 8 -9.86 32.65 20.37
CA LEU A 8 -10.62 31.39 20.32
C LEU A 8 -10.29 30.57 19.06
N LEU A 9 -10.14 31.25 17.91
CA LEU A 9 -9.83 30.61 16.64
C LEU A 9 -8.40 30.04 16.62
N ILE A 10 -7.44 30.73 17.24
CA ILE A 10 -6.08 30.23 17.44
C ILE A 10 -6.10 28.97 18.32
N ILE A 11 -6.78 29.02 19.48
CA ILE A 11 -6.87 27.86 20.38
C ILE A 11 -7.53 26.65 19.68
N MET A 12 -8.60 26.87 18.91
CA MET A 12 -9.25 25.84 18.11
C MET A 12 -8.33 25.26 17.03
N SER A 13 -7.49 26.09 16.40
CA SER A 13 -6.54 25.61 15.39
C SER A 13 -5.41 24.76 15.99
N LEU A 14 -4.97 25.05 17.23
CA LEU A 14 -3.94 24.28 17.91
C LEU A 14 -4.40 22.87 18.29
N THR A 15 -5.68 22.67 18.64
CA THR A 15 -6.20 21.34 19.01
C THR A 15 -6.31 20.39 17.82
N LEU A 16 -6.39 20.91 16.59
CA LEU A 16 -6.47 20.09 15.36
C LEU A 16 -5.13 19.44 14.97
N LEU A 17 -4.00 19.90 15.52
CA LEU A 17 -2.68 19.34 15.22
C LEU A 17 -2.41 17.99 15.93
N SER A 18 -3.20 17.65 16.95
CA SER A 18 -2.98 16.45 17.77
C SER A 18 -3.56 15.16 17.17
N CYS A 19 -4.39 15.24 16.11
CA CYS A 19 -5.11 14.10 15.54
C CYS A 19 -4.25 13.05 14.82
N SER A 20 -2.92 13.11 14.93
CA SER A 20 -2.00 12.31 14.11
C SER A 20 -0.79 11.76 14.87
N GLU A 21 -0.84 11.80 16.21
CA GLU A 21 0.19 11.25 17.11
C GLU A 21 -0.30 9.99 17.86
N GLY A 22 -1.41 9.38 17.41
CA GLY A 22 -1.94 8.14 17.98
C GLY A 22 -1.10 6.89 17.61
N VAL A 23 -1.38 5.76 18.27
CA VAL A 23 -0.68 4.48 18.06
C VAL A 23 -0.75 3.95 16.62
N ASP A 24 -1.75 4.38 15.85
CA ASP A 24 -1.93 4.00 14.45
C ASP A 24 -1.22 4.95 13.46
N SER A 25 -0.50 5.96 13.96
CA SER A 25 0.20 6.92 13.11
C SER A 25 1.42 6.29 12.45
N PRO A 26 1.62 6.47 11.13
CA PRO A 26 2.85 6.06 10.46
C PRO A 26 4.02 7.01 10.74
N ARG A 27 3.82 8.10 11.50
CA ARG A 27 4.90 9.05 11.82
C ARG A 27 5.99 8.38 12.64
N GLY A 28 7.25 8.67 12.28
CA GLY A 28 8.42 8.06 12.93
C GLY A 28 8.65 6.59 12.54
N PHE A 29 7.77 5.97 11.76
CA PHE A 29 8.00 4.62 11.27
C PHE A 29 9.23 4.59 10.35
N SER A 30 10.17 3.72 10.69
CA SER A 30 11.36 3.48 9.89
C SER A 30 11.70 2.01 9.94
N LEU A 31 12.24 1.51 8.83
CA LEU A 31 12.81 0.17 8.74
C LEU A 31 14.32 0.30 8.59
N PRO A 32 15.09 -0.68 9.08
CA PRO A 32 16.47 -0.82 8.66
C PRO A 32 16.52 -1.06 7.14
N LYS A 33 17.69 -0.84 6.54
CA LYS A 33 17.89 -1.08 5.12
C LYS A 33 17.70 -2.58 4.80
N GLY A 34 16.72 -2.91 3.97
CA GLY A 34 16.51 -4.26 3.47
C GLY A 34 17.33 -4.57 2.21
N ASN A 35 17.32 -5.84 1.82
CA ASN A 35 17.95 -6.37 0.63
C ASN A 35 16.89 -6.66 -0.45
N ILE A 36 17.02 -6.00 -1.60
CA ILE A 36 16.09 -6.10 -2.73
C ILE A 36 16.08 -7.52 -3.34
N ASP A 37 17.24 -8.16 -3.48
CA ASP A 37 17.34 -9.51 -4.04
C ASP A 37 16.75 -10.57 -3.12
N SER A 38 16.95 -10.41 -1.81
CA SER A 38 16.27 -11.23 -0.80
C SER A 38 14.76 -11.00 -0.86
N GLY A 39 14.31 -9.75 -0.99
CA GLY A 39 12.88 -9.41 -1.09
C GLY A 39 12.20 -10.06 -2.30
N LYS A 40 12.90 -10.12 -3.44
CA LYS A 40 12.46 -10.88 -4.62
C LYS A 40 12.26 -12.36 -4.30
N LYS A 41 13.19 -12.97 -3.56
CA LYS A 41 13.05 -14.38 -3.11
C LYS A 41 11.88 -14.56 -2.15
N VAL A 42 11.64 -13.60 -1.25
CA VAL A 42 10.49 -13.61 -0.34
C VAL A 42 9.18 -13.56 -1.12
N PHE A 43 9.08 -12.68 -2.13
CA PHE A 43 7.90 -12.56 -3.00
C PHE A 43 7.52 -13.90 -3.65
N LEU A 44 8.52 -14.71 -4.03
CA LEU A 44 8.30 -16.05 -4.58
C LEU A 44 8.06 -17.12 -3.52
N LYS A 45 8.84 -17.09 -2.43
CA LYS A 45 8.72 -18.04 -1.32
C LYS A 45 7.29 -18.07 -0.76
N PHE A 46 6.67 -16.90 -0.61
CA PHE A 46 5.30 -16.77 -0.12
C PHE A 46 4.25 -16.76 -1.23
N ASN A 47 4.67 -17.08 -2.46
CA ASN A 47 3.82 -17.20 -3.65
C ASN A 47 2.96 -15.94 -3.91
N CYS A 48 3.50 -14.76 -3.63
CA CYS A 48 2.81 -13.49 -3.85
C CYS A 48 2.47 -13.28 -5.34
N SER A 49 3.32 -13.80 -6.23
CA SER A 49 3.15 -13.74 -7.68
C SER A 49 1.97 -14.56 -8.22
N ALA A 50 1.38 -15.45 -7.42
CA ALA A 50 0.18 -16.18 -7.84
C ALA A 50 -1.00 -15.24 -8.11
N CYS A 51 -1.11 -14.15 -7.35
CA CYS A 51 -2.18 -13.15 -7.50
C CYS A 51 -1.65 -11.78 -7.93
N HIS A 52 -0.37 -11.47 -7.71
CA HIS A 52 0.18 -10.14 -7.95
C HIS A 52 1.13 -10.05 -9.13
N THR A 53 0.98 -8.98 -9.93
CA THR A 53 1.94 -8.57 -10.97
C THR A 53 2.63 -7.27 -10.59
N LEU A 54 3.83 -7.01 -11.09
CA LEU A 54 4.57 -5.75 -10.84
C LEU A 54 4.53 -4.86 -12.08
N ASN A 55 4.20 -3.58 -11.92
CA ASN A 55 3.97 -2.68 -13.06
C ASN A 55 5.26 -2.23 -13.80
N ASN A 56 6.37 -2.06 -13.09
CA ASN A 56 7.60 -1.43 -13.61
C ASN A 56 8.78 -2.41 -13.82
N VAL A 57 8.57 -3.68 -13.50
CA VAL A 57 9.49 -4.74 -13.90
C VAL A 57 8.78 -5.40 -15.06
N ASN A 58 9.34 -5.31 -16.28
CA ASN A 58 8.93 -6.23 -17.35
C ASN A 58 8.81 -7.61 -16.71
N ASP A 59 7.62 -8.22 -16.82
CA ASP A 59 7.22 -9.43 -16.10
C ASP A 59 8.44 -10.25 -15.78
N ILE A 60 8.72 -10.29 -14.47
CA ILE A 60 10.03 -10.62 -13.96
C ILE A 60 10.53 -11.87 -14.70
N GLU A 61 11.73 -11.81 -15.30
CA GLU A 61 12.58 -12.98 -15.55
C GLU A 61 12.98 -13.63 -14.21
N ILE A 62 12.05 -13.71 -13.26
CA ILE A 62 12.01 -14.77 -12.31
C ILE A 62 11.64 -15.97 -13.16
N ALA A 63 12.41 -17.04 -13.04
CA ALA A 63 11.92 -18.35 -13.42
C ALA A 63 10.61 -18.61 -12.63
N GLU A 64 9.48 -18.16 -13.17
CA GLU A 64 8.12 -18.51 -12.76
C GLU A 64 7.73 -19.87 -13.34
N GLU A 65 8.69 -20.57 -13.98
CA GLU A 65 8.60 -22.01 -14.16
C GLU A 65 8.18 -22.59 -12.81
N ASN A 66 6.95 -23.09 -12.73
CA ASN A 66 6.29 -23.72 -11.58
C ASN A 66 5.46 -22.83 -10.61
N VAL A 67 5.14 -21.57 -10.93
CA VAL A 67 4.13 -20.82 -10.16
C VAL A 67 2.76 -20.89 -10.83
N GLU A 68 1.81 -21.60 -10.21
CA GLU A 68 0.42 -21.61 -10.65
C GLU A 68 -0.24 -20.26 -10.32
N LYS A 69 -0.64 -19.52 -11.37
CA LYS A 69 -1.38 -18.26 -11.24
C LYS A 69 -2.81 -18.54 -10.78
N ASN A 70 -3.35 -17.66 -9.95
CA ASN A 70 -4.75 -17.71 -9.59
C ASN A 70 -5.61 -17.36 -10.83
N PRO A 71 -6.59 -18.20 -11.21
CA PRO A 71 -7.36 -18.01 -12.44
C PRO A 71 -8.33 -16.83 -12.39
N THR A 72 -8.68 -16.34 -11.20
CA THR A 72 -9.74 -15.33 -11.02
C THR A 72 -9.26 -14.06 -10.32
N ILE A 73 -8.07 -14.07 -9.73
CA ILE A 73 -7.49 -12.94 -8.99
C ILE A 73 -6.17 -12.53 -9.64
N ALA A 74 -6.16 -11.32 -10.21
CA ALA A 74 -4.95 -10.67 -10.70
C ALA A 74 -4.94 -9.20 -10.24
N ILE A 75 -3.92 -8.81 -9.47
CA ILE A 75 -3.81 -7.50 -8.85
C ILE A 75 -2.42 -6.93 -9.11
N THR A 76 -2.33 -5.84 -9.87
CA THR A 76 -1.06 -5.16 -10.11
C THR A 76 -0.62 -4.33 -8.90
N ILE A 77 0.61 -4.54 -8.46
CA ILE A 77 1.33 -3.77 -7.44
C ILE A 77 2.30 -2.80 -8.15
N GLY A 78 2.47 -1.61 -7.56
CA GLY A 78 3.32 -0.57 -8.12
C GLY A 78 2.57 0.43 -9.01
N GLY A 79 3.32 1.05 -9.92
CA GLY A 79 2.84 2.02 -10.88
C GLY A 79 2.79 3.46 -10.37
N ASN A 80 2.12 4.29 -11.16
CA ASN A 80 1.97 5.71 -10.90
C ASN A 80 1.00 5.96 -9.73
N LYS A 81 1.45 6.77 -8.77
CA LYS A 81 0.67 7.23 -7.62
C LYS A 81 0.79 8.73 -7.49
N THR A 82 -0.28 9.36 -7.00
CA THR A 82 -0.32 10.81 -6.72
C THR A 82 0.21 11.15 -5.32
N GLN A 83 0.53 10.14 -4.53
CA GLN A 83 1.10 10.24 -3.19
C GLN A 83 2.24 9.23 -3.05
N ILE A 84 3.18 9.53 -2.16
CA ILE A 84 4.30 8.64 -1.86
C ILE A 84 3.75 7.40 -1.15
N VAL A 85 4.04 6.22 -1.70
CA VAL A 85 3.78 4.94 -1.04
C VAL A 85 4.94 4.67 -0.09
N THR A 86 4.65 4.68 1.21
CA THR A 86 5.65 4.57 2.28
C THR A 86 5.90 3.12 2.68
N TYR A 87 7.01 2.86 3.37
CA TYR A 87 7.26 1.52 3.94
C TYR A 87 6.19 1.11 4.96
N ALA A 88 5.71 2.05 5.78
CA ALA A 88 4.64 1.78 6.74
C ALA A 88 3.37 1.30 6.01
N GLU A 89 3.02 1.94 4.90
CA GLU A 89 1.89 1.56 4.08
C GLU A 89 2.05 0.16 3.48
N LEU A 90 3.22 -0.15 2.90
CA LEU A 90 3.49 -1.47 2.32
C LEU A 90 3.49 -2.56 3.39
N VAL A 91 4.10 -2.32 4.55
CA VAL A 91 4.07 -3.25 5.69
C VAL A 91 2.65 -3.54 6.11
N THR A 92 1.84 -2.50 6.34
CA THR A 92 0.43 -2.64 6.72
C THR A 92 -0.36 -3.41 5.66
N SER A 93 -0.13 -3.17 4.38
CA SER A 93 -0.78 -3.92 3.30
C SER A 93 -0.44 -5.42 3.27
N VAL A 94 0.76 -5.81 3.72
CA VAL A 94 1.17 -7.23 3.77
C VAL A 94 0.62 -7.92 5.02
N ILE A 95 0.72 -7.29 6.20
CA ILE A 95 0.36 -7.92 7.49
C ILE A 95 -1.12 -7.77 7.85
N ASN A 96 -1.82 -6.83 7.22
CA ASN A 96 -3.24 -6.57 7.38
C ASN A 96 -3.89 -6.28 6.01
N PRO A 97 -4.01 -7.30 5.15
CA PRO A 97 -4.42 -7.12 3.76
C PRO A 97 -5.84 -6.56 3.61
N SER A 98 -6.72 -6.71 4.61
CA SER A 98 -8.07 -6.14 4.61
C SER A 98 -8.11 -4.62 4.87
N HIS A 99 -7.07 -4.02 5.47
CA HIS A 99 -7.10 -2.62 5.95
C HIS A 99 -7.21 -1.56 4.84
N LYS A 100 -6.53 -1.77 3.72
CA LYS A 100 -6.58 -0.88 2.54
C LYS A 100 -7.18 -1.58 1.32
N PHE A 101 -7.97 -2.63 1.52
CA PHE A 101 -8.57 -3.39 0.44
C PHE A 101 -9.78 -2.64 -0.16
N SER A 102 -9.51 -1.59 -0.93
CA SER A 102 -10.53 -0.65 -1.39
C SER A 102 -11.05 -0.93 -2.80
N SER A 103 -10.79 -2.10 -3.40
CA SER A 103 -11.28 -2.36 -4.76
C SER A 103 -12.69 -2.94 -4.71
N PRO A 104 -13.75 -2.18 -5.07
CA PRO A 104 -15.07 -2.74 -5.31
C PRO A 104 -15.10 -3.59 -6.61
N TYR A 105 -14.05 -3.52 -7.42
CA TYR A 105 -14.01 -4.09 -8.78
C TYR A 105 -13.43 -5.50 -8.87
N LEU A 106 -12.96 -6.10 -7.75
CA LEU A 106 -12.57 -7.51 -7.70
C LEU A 106 -13.31 -8.27 -6.60
N PRO A 107 -14.56 -8.71 -6.84
CA PRO A 107 -15.31 -9.55 -5.90
C PRO A 107 -14.60 -10.86 -5.57
N ALA A 108 -13.92 -11.48 -6.54
CA ALA A 108 -13.20 -12.74 -6.36
C ALA A 108 -12.06 -12.65 -5.32
N ALA A 109 -11.54 -11.45 -5.07
CA ALA A 109 -10.48 -11.21 -4.09
C ALA A 109 -11.02 -10.93 -2.67
N LYS A 110 -12.34 -11.05 -2.45
CA LYS A 110 -13.00 -10.89 -1.15
C LYS A 110 -13.69 -12.17 -0.70
N ALA A 111 -13.71 -12.38 0.61
CA ALA A 111 -14.59 -13.31 1.27
C ALA A 111 -16.02 -12.73 1.38
N ALA A 112 -16.97 -13.57 1.78
CA ALA A 112 -18.37 -13.17 1.92
C ALA A 112 -18.60 -12.07 2.99
N ASP A 113 -17.71 -11.98 3.98
CA ASP A 113 -17.72 -10.96 5.03
C ASP A 113 -16.99 -9.66 4.62
N GLY A 114 -16.49 -9.59 3.37
CA GLY A 114 -15.80 -8.43 2.82
C GLY A 114 -14.30 -8.38 3.10
N GLN A 115 -13.73 -9.36 3.81
CA GLN A 115 -12.29 -9.44 4.08
C GLN A 115 -11.51 -9.88 2.82
N SER A 116 -10.22 -9.54 2.76
CA SER A 116 -9.36 -9.97 1.64
C SER A 116 -9.14 -11.48 1.66
N ASN A 117 -9.16 -12.12 0.49
CA ASN A 117 -8.75 -13.53 0.32
C ASN A 117 -7.23 -13.72 0.34
N MET A 118 -6.44 -12.65 0.46
CA MET A 118 -4.98 -12.75 0.59
C MET A 118 -4.63 -13.50 1.88
N LYS A 119 -3.75 -14.50 1.75
CA LYS A 119 -3.26 -15.28 2.89
C LYS A 119 -2.52 -14.37 3.89
N ILE A 120 -2.79 -14.57 5.18
CA ILE A 120 -2.08 -13.89 6.26
C ILE A 120 -0.78 -14.65 6.56
N PHE A 121 0.34 -13.91 6.63
CA PHE A 121 1.67 -14.48 6.83
C PHE A 121 2.30 -14.14 8.19
N ASN A 122 1.56 -13.49 9.09
CA ASN A 122 2.08 -12.90 10.33
C ASN A 122 2.81 -13.91 11.23
N ASP A 123 2.39 -15.17 11.22
CA ASP A 123 2.98 -16.24 12.05
C ASP A 123 4.17 -16.96 11.40
N VAL A 124 4.43 -16.71 10.10
CA VAL A 124 5.38 -17.51 9.30
C VAL A 124 6.41 -16.68 8.56
N MET A 125 6.13 -15.40 8.28
CA MET A 125 7.05 -14.46 7.66
C MET A 125 7.85 -13.77 8.76
N THR A 126 9.17 -13.91 8.70
CA THR A 126 10.05 -13.22 9.65
C THR A 126 10.06 -11.73 9.38
N VAL A 127 10.40 -10.95 10.41
CA VAL A 127 10.55 -9.49 10.29
C VAL A 127 11.59 -9.13 9.20
N THR A 128 12.70 -9.88 9.12
CA THR A 128 13.72 -9.68 8.07
C THR A 128 13.14 -9.89 6.67
N GLU A 129 12.36 -10.94 6.47
CA GLU A 129 11.72 -11.21 5.17
C GLU A 129 10.73 -10.11 4.80
N LEU A 130 9.96 -9.61 5.76
CA LEU A 130 9.03 -8.50 5.54
C LEU A 130 9.77 -7.21 5.15
N ILE A 131 10.87 -6.88 5.84
CA ILE A 131 11.72 -5.72 5.54
C ILE A 131 12.30 -5.83 4.11
N ASP A 132 12.83 -7.00 3.76
CA ASP A 132 13.40 -7.25 2.44
C ASP A 132 12.31 -7.19 1.36
N LEU A 133 11.14 -7.79 1.62
CA LEU A 133 9.99 -7.75 0.71
C LEU A 133 9.55 -6.33 0.41
N VAL A 134 9.31 -5.49 1.42
CA VAL A 134 8.87 -4.11 1.16
C VAL A 134 9.97 -3.26 0.52
N SER A 135 11.24 -3.57 0.79
CA SER A 135 12.39 -2.95 0.10
C SER A 135 12.42 -3.31 -1.40
N PHE A 136 12.03 -4.54 -1.75
CA PHE A 136 11.86 -4.98 -3.14
C PHE A 136 10.62 -4.35 -3.82
N LEU A 137 9.52 -4.17 -3.08
CA LEU A 137 8.28 -3.64 -3.64
C LEU A 137 8.32 -2.12 -3.88
N GLN A 138 8.89 -1.34 -2.95
CA GLN A 138 8.80 0.12 -2.95
C GLN A 138 9.29 0.79 -4.27
N PRO A 139 10.40 0.36 -4.90
CA PRO A 139 10.88 0.94 -6.16
C PRO A 139 9.90 0.81 -7.35
N ASN A 140 8.90 -0.07 -7.24
CA ASN A 140 7.88 -0.24 -8.28
C ASN A 140 6.85 0.89 -8.32
N TYR A 141 6.89 1.83 -7.38
CA TYR A 141 5.98 2.98 -7.32
C TYR A 141 6.65 4.25 -7.81
N GLN A 142 5.94 4.99 -8.66
CA GLN A 142 6.41 6.28 -9.18
C GLN A 142 5.45 7.38 -8.73
N LEU A 143 5.98 8.43 -8.11
CA LEU A 143 5.21 9.61 -7.78
C LEU A 143 4.98 10.44 -9.05
N VAL A 144 3.72 10.60 -9.44
CA VAL A 144 3.33 11.44 -10.57
C VAL A 144 2.51 12.64 -10.08
N PRO A 145 2.64 13.81 -10.72
CA PRO A 145 1.80 14.97 -10.41
C PRO A 145 0.32 14.64 -10.56
N TYR A 146 -0.50 15.17 -9.65
CA TYR A 146 -1.95 15.07 -9.77
C TYR A 146 -2.42 15.79 -11.05
N LYS A 147 -3.07 15.06 -11.95
CA LYS A 147 -3.75 15.65 -13.11
C LYS A 147 -5.17 16.02 -12.70
N HIS A 148 -5.49 17.33 -12.72
CA HIS A 148 -6.84 17.79 -12.47
C HIS A 148 -7.85 17.19 -13.45
N THR A 149 -9.00 16.78 -12.95
CA THR A 149 -10.14 16.35 -13.78
C THR A 149 -10.54 17.48 -14.71
N LYS A 150 -10.52 17.22 -16.02
CA LYS A 150 -11.10 18.13 -17.00
C LYS A 150 -12.60 17.86 -17.06
N TYR A 151 -13.40 18.72 -16.45
CA TYR A 151 -14.86 18.64 -16.57
C TYR A 151 -15.27 18.89 -18.01
N GLN A 152 -16.12 18.02 -18.57
CA GLN A 152 -16.76 18.32 -19.84
C GLN A 152 -17.78 19.43 -19.60
N TYR A 153 -17.69 20.49 -20.42
CA TYR A 153 -18.66 21.56 -20.41
C TYR A 153 -19.96 21.05 -21.04
N TYR A 154 -21.03 20.96 -20.24
CA TYR A 154 -22.38 20.67 -20.73
C TYR A 154 -23.14 21.99 -20.87
N PRO A 155 -23.24 22.57 -22.08
CA PRO A 155 -24.09 23.75 -22.29
C PRO A 155 -25.55 23.37 -22.04
N HIS A 156 -26.27 24.24 -21.34
CA HIS A 156 -27.71 24.16 -21.13
C HIS A 156 -28.48 24.53 -22.39
#